data_AF-A0A8T4TYN6-F1
#
_entry.id   AF-A0A8T4TYN6-F1
#
_cell.length_a   1.000
_cell.length_b   1.000
_cell.length_c   1.000
_cell.angle_alpha   90.00
_cell.angle_beta   90.00
_cell.angle_gamma   90.00
#
_symmetry.space_group_name_H-M   'P 1'
#
loop_
_entity.id
_entity.type
_entity.pdbx_description
1 polymer ?
#
loop_
_entity_poly.entity_id
_entity_poly.type
_entity_poly.pdbx_seq_one_letter_code
_entity_poly.pdbx_strand_id
1 'polypeptide(L)' 'MAKFQEALNRIQTNIYVCRKCKSKIRTKPLSVLLQNVKCRKCGHKALRALRKK' A
#
# COMPACT_ATOMS: atom_id res chain seq x y z
N MET A 1 -3.47 12.42 -24.11
CA MET A 1 -2.62 12.48 -22.90
C MET A 1 -1.80 11.21 -22.82
N ALA A 2 -0.50 11.28 -23.11
CA ALA A 2 0.38 10.12 -22.97
C ALA A 2 0.33 9.64 -21.51
N LYS A 3 -0.03 8.37 -21.29
CA LYS A 3 0.01 7.76 -19.96
C LYS A 3 1.48 7.59 -19.59
N PHE A 4 2.04 8.55 -18.85
CA PHE A 4 3.39 8.45 -18.33
C PHE A 4 3.46 7.27 -17.36
N GLN A 5 4.17 6.21 -17.75
CA GLN A 5 4.42 5.03 -16.89
C GLN A 5 5.01 5.43 -15.54
N GLU A 6 5.78 6.53 -15.52
CA GLU A 6 6.32 7.13 -14.31
C GLU A 6 5.25 7.59 -13.31
N ALA A 7 4.15 8.18 -13.79
CA ALA A 7 3.03 8.59 -12.94
C ALA A 7 2.30 7.37 -12.33
N LEU A 8 2.12 6.31 -13.12
CA LEU A 8 1.55 5.05 -12.64
C LEU A 8 2.42 4.41 -11.56
N ASN A 9 3.75 4.42 -11.76
CA ASN A 9 4.69 3.91 -10.77
C ASN A 9 4.63 4.72 -9.48
N ARG A 10 4.52 6.06 -9.53
CA ARG A 10 4.36 6.89 -8.32
C ARG A 10 3.09 6.56 -7.53
N ILE A 11 1.99 6.27 -8.24
CA ILE A 11 0.67 6.01 -7.64
C ILE A 11 0.54 4.57 -7.12
N GLN A 12 1.23 3.59 -7.72
CA GLN A 12 0.99 2.17 -7.42
C GLN A 12 2.12 1.51 -6.62
N THR A 13 3.35 2.05 -6.65
CA THR A 13 4.49 1.41 -5.96
C THR A 13 4.40 1.54 -4.44
N ASN A 14 4.58 0.41 -3.75
CA ASN A 14 4.67 0.32 -2.30
C ASN A 14 3.43 0.82 -1.54
N ILE A 15 2.27 0.89 -2.21
CA ILE A 15 1.01 1.26 -1.59
C ILE A 15 0.26 0.01 -1.13
N TYR A 16 -0.04 -0.01 0.16
CA TYR A 16 -0.82 -1.04 0.82
C TYR A 16 -2.11 -0.46 1.38
N VAL A 17 -3.15 -1.28 1.39
CA VAL A 17 -4.48 -0.93 1.88
C VAL A 17 -4.76 -1.77 3.12
N CYS A 18 -5.24 -1.16 4.19
CA CYS A 18 -5.69 -1.92 5.36
C CYS A 18 -6.93 -2.75 5.03
N ARG A 19 -6.98 -4.01 5.46
CA ARG A 19 -8.17 -4.87 5.26
C ARG A 19 -9.39 -4.42 6.07
N LYS A 20 -9.18 -3.75 7.22
CA LYS A 20 -10.26 -3.29 8.13
C LYS A 20 -10.81 -1.93 7.71
N CYS A 21 -9.98 -0.89 7.75
CA CYS A 21 -10.41 0.50 7.54
C CYS A 21 -10.17 1.03 6.11
N LYS A 22 -9.61 0.20 5.22
CA LYS A 22 -9.33 0.55 3.82
C LYS A 22 -8.39 1.75 3.64
N SER A 23 -7.70 2.20 4.69
CA SER A 23 -6.70 3.27 4.60
C SER A 23 -5.52 2.86 3.74
N LYS A 24 -5.02 3.78 2.90
CA LYS A 24 -3.79 3.60 2.12
C LYS A 24 -2.56 3.97 2.95
N ILE A 25 -1.50 3.18 2.84
CA ILE A 25 -0.22 3.38 3.51
C ILE A 25 0.88 3.06 2.51
N ARG A 26 1.90 3.92 2.45
CA ARG A 26 3.09 3.65 1.67
C ARG A 26 4.14 3.01 2.57
N THR A 27 4.58 1.80 2.24
CA THR A 27 5.55 1.05 3.04
C THR A 27 6.30 0.02 2.20
N LYS A 28 7.49 -0.38 2.64
CA LYS A 28 8.28 -1.44 2.01
C LYS A 28 7.54 -2.79 2.12
N PRO A 29 7.60 -3.64 1.07
CA PRO A 29 6.94 -4.95 1.06
C PRO A 29 7.43 -5.87 2.19
N LEU A 30 8.74 -5.87 2.45
CA LEU A 30 9.36 -6.65 3.52
C LEU A 30 8.74 -6.34 4.89
N SER A 31 8.52 -5.06 5.20
CA SER A 31 7.95 -4.65 6.49
C SER A 31 6.48 -5.09 6.64
N VAL A 32 5.74 -5.25 5.54
CA VAL A 32 4.38 -5.79 5.54
C VAL A 32 4.38 -7.31 5.71
N LEU A 33 5.28 -8.01 5.02
CA LEU A 33 5.45 -9.48 5.15
C LEU A 33 5.87 -9.87 6.56
N LEU A 34 6.78 -9.11 7.17
CA LEU A 34 7.24 -9.28 8.55
C LEU A 34 6.22 -8.77 9.60
N GLN A 35 5.04 -8.30 9.19
CA GLN A 35 4.01 -7.73 10.07
C GLN A 35 4.48 -6.60 11.01
N ASN A 36 5.58 -5.93 10.66
CA ASN A 36 6.17 -4.83 11.42
C ASN A 36 5.44 -3.50 11.18
N VAL A 37 4.48 -3.46 10.26
CA VAL A 37 3.72 -2.26 9.90
C VAL A 37 2.29 -2.39 10.39
N LYS A 38 1.87 -1.41 11.18
CA LYS A 38 0.50 -1.28 11.68
C LYS A 38 -0.25 -0.25 10.85
N CYS A 39 -1.55 -0.43 10.69
CA CYS A 39 -2.39 0.63 10.13
C CYS A 39 -2.36 1.87 11.04
N ARG A 40 -2.05 3.04 10.49
CA ARG A 40 -1.99 4.30 11.26
C ARG A 40 -3.35 4.74 11.83
N LYS A 41 -4.48 4.28 11.26
CA LYS A 41 -5.82 4.64 11.72
C LYS A 41 -6.40 3.66 12.74
N CYS A 42 -6.22 2.36 12.53
CA CYS A 42 -6.89 1.33 13.35
C CYS A 42 -5.94 0.34 14.03
N GLY A 43 -4.62 0.51 13.91
CA GLY A 43 -3.62 -0.37 14.52
C GLY A 43 -3.51 -1.78 13.92
N HIS A 44 -4.41 -2.16 13.00
CA HIS A 44 -4.46 -3.48 12.41
C HIS A 44 -3.24 -3.78 11.52
N LYS A 45 -2.64 -4.96 11.65
CA LYS A 45 -1.43 -5.38 10.90
C LYS A 45 -1.72 -6.00 9.53
N ALA A 46 -2.95 -6.47 9.29
CA ALA A 46 -3.28 -7.03 7.98
C ALA A 46 -3.46 -5.93 6.93
N LEU A 47 -2.43 -5.75 6.12
CA LEU A 47 -2.38 -4.87 4.96
C LEU A 47 -2.38 -5.72 3.69
N ARG A 48 -3.05 -5.27 2.63
CA ARG A 48 -3.05 -5.90 1.29
C ARG A 48 -2.36 -4.98 0.29
N ALA A 49 -1.63 -5.53 -0.67
CA ALA A 49 -1.09 -4.71 -1.76
C ALA A 49 -2.21 -4.11 -2.62
N LEU A 50 -2.02 -2.90 -3.13
CA LEU A 50 -2.91 -2.32 -4.12
C LEU A 50 -2.72 -3.08 -5.45
N ARG A 51 -3.80 -3.66 -5.99
CA ARG A 51 -3.74 -4.33 -7.31
C ARG A 51 -3.40 -3.30 -8.38
N LYS A 52 -2.45 -3.63 -9.25
CA LYS A 52 -2.19 -2.87 -10.48
C LYS A 52 -3.43 -3.00 -11.38
N LYS A 53 -3.84 -1.89 -12.00
CA LYS A 53 -4.88 -1.84 -13.03
C LYS A 53 -4.21 -1.79 -14.40
#